data_AF-A0A7M4DR17-F1
#
_entry.id   AF-A0A7M4DR17-F1
#
_cell.length_a   1.000
_cell.length_b   1.000
_cell.length_c   1.000
_cell.angle_alpha   90.00
_cell.angle_beta   90.00
_cell.angle_gamma   90.00
#
_symmetry.space_group_name_H-M   'P 1'
#
loop_
_entity.id
_entity.type
_entity.pdbx_description
1 polymer ?
#
loop_
_entity_poly.entity_id
_entity_poly.type
_entity_poly.pdbx_seq_one_letter_code
_entity_poly.pdbx_strand_id
1 'polypeptide(L)'
;MTIGHRSGHALAVGGRRDTLEGMTSSVRHALVAAAVSLGLALVAGCGGAGGEDPGDGAQPSDSTGTTGDPTDTPPGDPVDLIDLWRVSGAEGEESDTWLRLEAGQFQLWRDCGMLMGEWAASSTLFLASISSWSGSCSVDDPEGADDAEDATIPAVPWLDLVTEYRSAASGWDLLDADGAVVATLSIDGAPEPIDTAASSYAEPPEVTDEVRAWLAAPAPLPDGVTPASEDDLVGRWIPIDTVPTDPHVEFAADGTWTGSDGCNGGGGRWVIDPDGLVLTTSGPQTLIGCEGAPVPSWVAMTRTAALDGAVLSLFDRDGELLGELAAG
;
A
#
# COMPACT_ATOMS: atom_id res chain seq x y z
N MET A 1 37.69 65.73 -38.28
CA MET A 1 36.28 65.43 -37.99
C MET A 1 36.16 65.21 -36.49
N THR A 2 35.61 66.24 -35.81
CA THR A 2 34.91 66.31 -34.50
C THR A 2 35.00 65.07 -33.59
N ILE A 3 35.65 65.06 -32.41
CA ILE A 3 35.31 65.62 -31.08
C ILE A 3 33.87 65.34 -30.62
N GLY A 4 33.69 64.71 -29.44
CA GLY A 4 32.41 64.66 -28.74
C GLY A 4 32.32 63.71 -27.55
N HIS A 5 32.92 64.11 -26.41
CA HIS A 5 32.77 63.52 -25.07
C HIS A 5 31.47 64.04 -24.40
N ARG A 6 30.72 63.21 -23.65
CA ARG A 6 30.40 63.41 -22.21
C ARG A 6 29.25 62.55 -21.68
N SER A 7 29.50 62.07 -20.46
CA SER A 7 28.65 61.45 -19.45
C SER A 7 27.55 62.35 -18.90
N GLY A 8 26.54 61.76 -18.25
CA GLY A 8 25.60 62.44 -17.37
C GLY A 8 24.74 61.47 -16.53
N HIS A 9 25.01 61.44 -15.23
CA HIS A 9 24.22 60.81 -14.16
C HIS A 9 22.82 61.43 -14.01
N ALA A 10 21.84 60.65 -13.52
CA ALA A 10 20.84 61.14 -12.56
C ALA A 10 20.28 60.00 -11.69
N LEU A 11 20.48 60.15 -10.37
CA LEU A 11 19.74 59.49 -9.29
C LEU A 11 18.29 59.99 -9.24
N ALA A 12 17.37 59.11 -8.80
CA ALA A 12 16.23 59.52 -7.98
C ALA A 12 15.84 58.38 -7.01
N VAL A 13 15.83 58.75 -5.72
CA VAL A 13 15.48 57.98 -4.53
C VAL A 13 14.03 58.30 -4.13
N GLY A 14 13.32 57.30 -3.58
CA GLY A 14 12.13 57.46 -2.71
C GLY A 14 11.07 56.39 -2.99
N GLY A 15 10.62 55.51 -2.09
CA GLY A 15 10.79 55.36 -0.65
C GLY A 15 9.44 55.46 0.09
N ARG A 16 8.81 54.30 0.42
CA ARG A 16 7.97 53.95 1.62
C ARG A 16 6.99 52.79 1.27
N ARG A 17 7.07 51.62 1.95
CA ARG A 17 6.44 51.21 3.25
C ARG A 17 4.91 51.12 3.13
N ASP A 18 4.16 50.10 3.54
CA ASP A 18 4.25 48.79 4.21
C ASP A 18 2.98 48.03 3.72
N THR A 19 2.87 46.71 3.56
CA THR A 19 2.48 45.66 4.55
C THR A 19 2.47 44.32 3.76
N LEU A 20 3.29 43.30 4.02
CA LEU A 20 3.22 42.25 5.07
C LEU A 20 1.81 41.67 5.33
N GLU A 21 1.54 40.52 4.68
CA GLU A 21 0.79 39.33 5.14
C GLU A 21 0.82 38.37 3.93
N GLY A 22 1.41 37.17 3.92
CA GLY A 22 1.79 36.25 4.98
C GLY A 22 1.10 34.91 4.73
N MET A 23 1.62 34.07 3.83
CA MET A 23 1.36 32.62 3.79
C MET A 23 2.51 31.92 3.05
N THR A 24 3.60 31.69 3.77
CA THR A 24 4.57 30.64 3.42
C THR A 24 3.95 29.32 3.85
N SER A 25 3.43 28.54 2.89
CA SER A 25 3.11 27.13 3.13
C SER A 25 4.45 26.38 3.22
N SER A 26 4.89 26.11 4.45
CA SER A 26 6.03 25.24 4.69
C SER A 26 5.52 23.80 4.78
N VAL A 27 5.62 23.06 3.68
CA VAL A 27 5.45 21.61 3.67
C VAL A 27 6.57 21.00 4.52
N ARG A 28 6.22 20.52 5.71
CA ARG A 28 7.14 19.82 6.59
C ARG A 28 7.35 18.42 6.04
N HIS A 29 8.50 18.20 5.40
CA HIS A 29 8.98 16.86 5.07
C HIS A 29 9.34 16.16 6.39
N ALA A 30 8.52 15.20 6.80
CA ALA A 30 8.85 14.32 7.91
C ALA A 30 9.72 13.17 7.37
N LEU A 31 11.03 13.27 7.59
CA LEU A 31 11.95 12.13 7.46
C LEU A 31 11.67 11.17 8.63
N VAL A 32 11.11 10.00 8.35
CA VAL A 32 11.01 8.92 9.33
C VAL A 32 12.37 8.24 9.42
N ALA A 33 13.11 8.54 10.49
CA ALA A 33 14.32 7.82 10.86
C ALA A 33 13.94 6.67 11.79
N ALA A 34 14.13 5.43 11.35
CA ALA A 34 13.96 4.24 12.18
C ALA A 34 14.99 4.25 13.33
N ALA A 35 14.51 4.38 14.57
CA ALA A 35 15.34 4.33 15.77
C ALA A 35 15.19 2.98 16.48
N VAL A 36 16.21 2.14 16.36
CA VAL A 36 16.36 0.89 17.13
C VAL A 36 16.46 1.21 18.61
N SER A 37 15.48 0.76 19.40
CA SER A 37 15.46 0.94 20.85
C SER A 37 15.51 -0.42 21.56
N LEU A 38 16.66 -0.69 22.19
CA LEU A 38 16.94 -1.87 23.01
C LEU A 38 16.20 -1.75 24.36
N GLY A 39 15.11 -2.50 24.54
CA GLY A 39 14.28 -2.48 25.75
C GLY A 39 14.67 -3.56 26.76
N LEU A 40 15.23 -3.16 27.90
CA LEU A 40 15.55 -4.00 29.06
C LEU A 40 14.28 -4.59 29.72
N ALA A 41 14.27 -5.91 29.93
CA ALA A 41 13.25 -6.63 30.69
C ALA A 41 13.33 -6.33 32.20
N LEU A 42 12.17 -6.11 32.83
CA LEU A 42 11.98 -6.16 34.29
C LEU A 42 10.82 -7.10 34.63
N VAL A 43 11.16 -8.15 35.38
CA VAL A 43 10.26 -9.18 35.90
C VAL A 43 9.77 -8.77 37.30
N ALA A 44 8.45 -8.79 37.50
CA ALA A 44 7.77 -8.97 38.79
C ALA A 44 6.36 -9.51 38.45
N GLY A 45 5.79 -10.58 39.02
CA GLY A 45 5.96 -11.20 40.33
C GLY A 45 4.55 -11.39 40.92
N CYS A 46 4.12 -12.65 41.10
CA CYS A 46 2.75 -13.11 41.38
C CYS A 46 2.05 -12.57 42.65
N GLY A 47 0.71 -12.63 42.66
CA GLY A 47 -0.11 -12.68 43.88
C GLY A 47 -1.60 -12.89 43.57
N GLY A 48 -2.17 -14.04 43.96
CA GLY A 48 -3.54 -14.46 43.64
C GLY A 48 -4.55 -14.38 44.79
N ALA A 49 -5.64 -15.15 44.60
CA ALA A 49 -6.85 -15.38 45.42
C ALA A 49 -7.93 -14.29 45.27
N GLY A 50 -9.22 -14.59 45.08
CA GLY A 50 -10.01 -15.81 45.18
C GLY A 50 -11.47 -15.37 45.39
N GLY A 51 -12.44 -16.06 44.81
CA GLY A 51 -13.86 -15.71 44.99
C GLY A 51 -14.76 -16.49 44.06
N GLU A 52 -15.21 -17.67 44.51
CA GLU A 52 -16.32 -18.43 43.96
C GLU A 52 -17.66 -17.70 44.24
N ASP A 53 -18.56 -17.66 43.25
CA ASP A 53 -19.99 -17.41 43.45
C ASP A 53 -20.78 -18.43 42.61
N PRO A 54 -21.73 -19.20 43.18
CA PRO A 54 -22.43 -20.24 42.46
C PRO A 54 -23.80 -19.80 41.93
N GLY A 55 -24.05 -20.13 40.67
CA GLY A 55 -25.35 -20.57 40.18
C GLY A 55 -26.26 -19.51 39.58
N ASP A 56 -26.49 -19.63 38.27
CA ASP A 56 -27.87 -19.77 37.78
C ASP A 56 -27.89 -20.43 36.40
N GLY A 57 -28.88 -21.30 36.20
CA GLY A 57 -28.94 -22.22 35.07
C GLY A 57 -29.34 -21.58 33.75
N ALA A 58 -28.77 -22.11 32.66
CA ALA A 58 -29.34 -22.02 31.32
C ALA A 58 -29.18 -23.37 30.61
N GLN A 59 -30.30 -23.89 30.12
CA GLN A 59 -30.39 -25.09 29.29
C GLN A 59 -29.65 -24.91 27.96
N PRO A 60 -29.15 -26.00 27.34
CA PRO A 60 -28.54 -25.94 26.02
C PRO A 60 -29.62 -25.62 24.97
N SER A 61 -29.44 -24.53 24.24
CA SER A 61 -30.21 -24.28 23.03
C SER A 61 -29.48 -24.94 21.87
N ASP A 62 -30.18 -25.86 21.21
CA ASP A 62 -29.78 -26.47 19.95
C ASP A 62 -29.65 -25.38 18.87
N SER A 63 -28.42 -25.05 18.48
CA SER A 63 -28.18 -24.27 17.27
C SER A 63 -28.29 -25.18 16.05
N THR A 64 -29.48 -25.16 15.44
CA THR A 64 -29.69 -25.66 14.09
C THR A 64 -28.93 -24.76 13.11
N GLY A 65 -27.95 -25.33 12.41
CA GLY A 65 -27.19 -24.65 11.38
C GLY A 65 -28.11 -24.16 10.27
N THR A 66 -28.19 -22.84 10.12
CA THR A 66 -28.71 -22.20 8.92
C THR A 66 -27.53 -21.97 7.99
N THR A 67 -27.57 -22.57 6.81
CA THR A 67 -26.70 -22.22 5.67
C THR A 67 -26.90 -20.73 5.37
N GLY A 68 -25.90 -19.92 5.70
CA GLY A 68 -25.86 -18.50 5.37
C GLY A 68 -25.74 -18.27 3.86
N ASP A 69 -26.22 -17.12 3.42
CA ASP A 69 -26.00 -16.57 2.09
C ASP A 69 -24.47 -16.38 1.90
N PRO A 70 -23.84 -16.81 0.79
CA PRO A 70 -22.40 -16.62 0.56
C PRO A 70 -21.93 -15.16 0.66
N THR A 71 -22.83 -14.19 0.60
CA THR A 71 -22.54 -12.75 0.76
C THR A 71 -22.47 -12.28 2.22
N ASP A 72 -22.75 -13.14 3.21
CA ASP A 72 -22.78 -12.77 4.64
C ASP A 72 -21.51 -13.25 5.38
N THR A 73 -20.39 -13.32 4.66
CA THR A 73 -19.09 -13.59 5.28
C THR A 73 -18.66 -12.33 6.02
N PRO A 74 -18.38 -12.39 7.34
CA PRO A 74 -17.94 -11.23 8.09
C PRO A 74 -16.69 -10.62 7.44
N PRO A 75 -16.58 -9.28 7.34
CA PRO A 75 -15.37 -8.63 6.89
C PRO A 75 -14.17 -9.10 7.73
N GLY A 76 -13.03 -9.33 7.08
CA GLY A 76 -11.79 -9.66 7.79
C GLY A 76 -11.22 -8.44 8.51
N ASP A 77 -10.51 -8.64 9.62
CA ASP A 77 -9.60 -7.62 10.14
C ASP A 77 -8.26 -7.80 9.42
N PRO A 78 -7.74 -6.82 8.66
CA PRO A 78 -6.48 -6.97 7.97
C PRO A 78 -5.29 -7.16 8.93
N VAL A 79 -5.44 -6.84 10.22
CA VAL A 79 -4.46 -7.18 11.25
C VAL A 79 -4.26 -8.69 11.38
N ASP A 80 -5.31 -9.48 11.14
CA ASP A 80 -5.27 -10.94 11.20
C ASP A 80 -4.61 -11.58 9.96
N LEU A 81 -4.23 -10.78 8.94
CA LEU A 81 -3.37 -11.23 7.84
C LEU A 81 -1.88 -11.19 8.21
N ILE A 82 -1.49 -10.48 9.28
CA ILE A 82 -0.10 -10.41 9.72
C ILE A 82 0.31 -11.74 10.35
N ASP A 83 0.95 -12.58 9.55
CA ASP A 83 1.48 -13.87 9.98
C ASP A 83 2.48 -14.42 8.95
N LEU A 84 2.91 -15.65 9.19
CA LEU A 84 3.69 -16.50 8.30
C LEU A 84 2.81 -17.65 7.81
N TRP A 85 2.37 -17.56 6.55
CA TRP A 85 1.36 -18.42 5.96
C TRP A 85 1.96 -19.48 5.05
N ARG A 86 1.49 -20.73 5.18
CA ARG A 86 1.66 -21.74 4.13
C ARG A 86 0.74 -21.39 2.97
N VAL A 87 1.29 -21.31 1.75
CA VAL A 87 0.52 -21.07 0.52
C VAL A 87 0.14 -22.39 -0.12
N SER A 88 -1.11 -22.51 -0.57
CA SER A 88 -1.60 -23.69 -1.28
C SER A 88 -2.63 -23.31 -2.34
N GLY A 89 -2.84 -24.19 -3.33
CA GLY A 89 -3.80 -23.95 -4.41
C GLY A 89 -3.43 -22.82 -5.38
N ALA A 90 -2.21 -22.30 -5.28
CA ALA A 90 -1.72 -21.19 -6.07
C ALA A 90 -0.95 -21.67 -7.31
N GLU A 91 -1.25 -21.09 -8.47
CA GLU A 91 -0.58 -21.45 -9.72
C GLU A 91 0.93 -21.16 -9.66
N GLY A 92 1.74 -22.18 -9.94
CA GLY A 92 3.20 -22.07 -9.95
C GLY A 92 3.86 -22.19 -8.58
N GLU A 93 3.10 -22.47 -7.50
CA GLU A 93 3.65 -22.69 -6.16
C GLU A 93 3.77 -24.17 -5.79
N GLU A 94 4.82 -24.48 -5.04
CA GLU A 94 5.06 -25.81 -4.49
C GLU A 94 4.53 -25.91 -3.05
N SER A 95 4.50 -27.12 -2.49
CA SER A 95 4.00 -27.34 -1.12
C SER A 95 4.81 -26.64 -0.03
N ASP A 96 6.04 -26.25 -0.33
CA ASP A 96 6.94 -25.55 0.59
C ASP A 96 7.02 -24.03 0.34
N THR A 97 6.05 -23.46 -0.39
CA THR A 97 5.90 -22.01 -0.52
C THR A 97 5.32 -21.39 0.76
N TRP A 98 5.96 -20.32 1.25
CA TRP A 98 5.50 -19.55 2.41
C TRP A 98 5.34 -18.07 2.08
N LEU A 99 4.26 -17.45 2.55
CA LEU A 99 4.00 -16.03 2.46
C LEU A 99 4.07 -15.40 3.84
N ARG A 100 5.09 -14.57 4.08
CA ARG A 100 5.19 -13.74 5.28
C ARG A 100 4.60 -12.37 4.98
N LEU A 101 3.56 -11.98 5.72
CA LEU A 101 2.92 -10.67 5.63
C LEU A 101 3.28 -9.83 6.86
N GLU A 102 4.03 -8.75 6.69
CA GLU A 102 4.32 -7.76 7.73
C GLU A 102 3.77 -6.39 7.34
N ALA A 103 3.78 -5.40 8.23
CA ALA A 103 3.20 -4.10 7.91
C ALA A 103 3.85 -3.46 6.67
N GLY A 104 3.07 -3.31 5.60
CA GLY A 104 3.46 -2.68 4.34
C GLY A 104 4.40 -3.49 3.44
N GLN A 105 4.85 -4.68 3.87
CA GLN A 105 5.79 -5.50 3.11
C GLN A 105 5.44 -6.99 3.20
N PHE A 106 5.79 -7.74 2.16
CA PHE A 106 5.69 -9.20 2.21
C PHE A 106 6.96 -9.86 1.70
N GLN A 107 7.10 -11.13 2.07
CA GLN A 107 8.12 -12.03 1.53
C GLN A 107 7.41 -13.32 1.08
N LEU A 108 7.60 -13.70 -0.18
CA LEU A 108 7.18 -14.99 -0.72
C LEU A 108 8.42 -15.89 -0.83
N TRP A 109 8.48 -16.89 0.03
CA TRP A 109 9.57 -17.85 0.16
C TRP A 109 9.33 -19.03 -0.76
N ARG A 110 10.35 -19.37 -1.54
CA ARG A 110 10.40 -20.50 -2.46
C ARG A 110 11.77 -21.18 -2.35
N ASP A 111 11.94 -22.34 -2.98
CA ASP A 111 13.23 -23.05 -3.02
C ASP A 111 14.38 -22.22 -3.60
N CYS A 112 14.06 -21.23 -4.46
CA CYS A 112 15.05 -20.34 -5.07
C CYS A 112 15.51 -19.20 -4.15
N GLY A 113 14.83 -18.94 -3.03
CA GLY A 113 15.02 -17.75 -2.20
C GLY A 113 13.71 -17.03 -1.90
N MET A 114 13.73 -15.70 -1.86
CA MET A 114 12.57 -14.89 -1.50
C MET A 114 12.24 -13.86 -2.58
N LEU A 115 10.97 -13.72 -2.91
CA LEU A 115 10.43 -12.54 -3.59
C LEU A 115 9.93 -11.56 -2.53
N MET A 116 10.15 -10.28 -2.74
CA MET A 116 9.83 -9.24 -1.78
C MET A 116 9.05 -8.13 -2.45
N GLY A 117 8.10 -7.59 -1.72
CA GLY A 117 7.19 -6.61 -2.26
C GLY A 117 6.43 -5.87 -1.18
N GLU A 118 5.44 -5.13 -1.63
CA GLU A 118 4.48 -4.43 -0.79
C GLU A 118 3.10 -5.04 -0.98
N TRP A 119 2.28 -4.89 0.06
CA TRP A 119 0.89 -5.29 0.02
C TRP A 119 0.06 -4.29 0.81
N ALA A 120 -1.24 -4.29 0.54
CA ALA A 120 -2.23 -3.55 1.28
C ALA A 120 -3.50 -4.39 1.39
N ALA A 121 -4.29 -4.13 2.43
CA ALA A 121 -5.61 -4.74 2.59
C ALA A 121 -6.59 -3.75 3.23
N SER A 122 -7.87 -3.92 2.89
CA SER A 122 -9.00 -3.38 3.64
C SER A 122 -9.63 -4.51 4.45
N SER A 123 -10.92 -4.42 4.79
CA SER A 123 -11.64 -5.55 5.37
C SER A 123 -12.07 -6.62 4.36
N THR A 124 -11.93 -6.34 3.05
CA THR A 124 -12.34 -7.23 1.95
C THR A 124 -11.32 -7.24 0.81
N LEU A 125 -10.69 -6.11 0.53
CA LEU A 125 -9.71 -5.98 -0.54
C LEU A 125 -8.33 -6.48 -0.08
N PHE A 126 -7.59 -7.09 -0.99
CA PHE A 126 -6.18 -7.47 -0.81
C PHE A 126 -5.44 -7.21 -2.11
N LEU A 127 -4.27 -6.58 -2.03
CA LEU A 127 -3.45 -6.32 -3.20
C LEU A 127 -1.97 -6.42 -2.82
N ALA A 128 -1.17 -7.00 -3.70
CA ALA A 128 0.26 -7.17 -3.50
C ALA A 128 1.01 -6.93 -4.82
N SER A 129 2.25 -6.44 -4.71
CA SER A 129 3.13 -6.24 -5.85
C SER A 129 4.56 -6.56 -5.47
N ILE A 130 5.21 -7.40 -6.30
CA ILE A 130 6.62 -7.75 -6.13
C ILE A 130 7.47 -6.62 -6.70
N SER A 131 8.54 -6.28 -5.99
CA SER A 131 9.49 -5.24 -6.42
C SER A 131 10.95 -5.67 -6.36
N SER A 132 11.25 -6.80 -5.72
CA SER A 132 12.61 -7.32 -5.62
C SER A 132 12.63 -8.82 -5.32
N TRP A 133 13.81 -9.43 -5.40
CA TRP A 133 14.04 -10.83 -5.06
C TRP A 133 15.43 -11.03 -4.44
N SER A 134 15.64 -12.22 -3.91
CA SER A 134 16.93 -12.69 -3.39
C SER A 134 17.15 -14.15 -3.79
N GLY A 135 18.38 -14.63 -3.61
CA GLY A 135 18.76 -15.98 -4.04
C GLY A 135 18.76 -16.11 -5.57
N SER A 136 18.42 -17.28 -6.06
CA SER A 136 18.40 -17.62 -7.49
C SER A 136 17.02 -17.49 -8.11
N CYS A 137 16.13 -16.66 -7.55
CA CYS A 137 14.75 -16.59 -8.02
C CYS A 137 14.57 -15.92 -9.39
N SER A 138 15.51 -15.10 -9.89
CA SER A 138 15.38 -14.40 -11.18
C SER A 138 15.14 -15.33 -12.36
N VAL A 139 14.18 -14.95 -13.22
CA VAL A 139 13.87 -15.68 -14.46
C VAL A 139 14.64 -15.06 -15.64
N ASP A 140 15.97 -15.22 -15.66
CA ASP A 140 16.84 -15.05 -16.85
C ASP A 140 18.35 -15.20 -16.48
N ASP A 141 18.71 -16.11 -15.55
CA ASP A 141 20.11 -16.52 -15.33
C ASP A 141 20.36 -17.90 -15.96
N PRO A 142 20.62 -17.99 -17.27
CA PRO A 142 21.08 -19.23 -17.88
C PRO A 142 22.52 -19.49 -17.43
N GLU A 143 22.70 -20.29 -16.38
CA GLU A 143 23.98 -20.82 -15.92
C GLU A 143 25.14 -19.79 -15.93
N GLY A 144 25.12 -18.84 -15.01
CA GLY A 144 26.34 -18.15 -14.57
C GLY A 144 26.69 -16.88 -15.33
N ALA A 145 25.73 -15.97 -15.48
CA ALA A 145 26.05 -14.59 -15.80
C ALA A 145 26.25 -13.79 -14.51
N ASP A 146 27.50 -13.43 -14.21
CA ASP A 146 27.87 -12.45 -13.17
C ASP A 146 27.31 -11.03 -13.45
N ASP A 147 26.48 -10.86 -14.48
CA ASP A 147 25.93 -9.61 -14.94
C ASP A 147 24.43 -9.56 -14.65
N ALA A 148 24.07 -8.97 -13.51
CA ALA A 148 22.71 -8.70 -13.03
C ALA A 148 21.90 -7.73 -13.93
N GLU A 149 22.38 -7.40 -15.14
CA GLU A 149 21.78 -6.38 -15.99
C GLU A 149 20.50 -6.85 -16.70
N ASP A 150 20.33 -8.16 -16.91
CA ASP A 150 19.15 -8.77 -17.56
C ASP A 150 18.22 -9.51 -16.59
N ALA A 151 18.51 -9.51 -15.28
CA ALA A 151 17.72 -10.25 -14.31
C ALA A 151 16.32 -9.62 -14.14
N THR A 152 15.28 -10.39 -14.43
CA THR A 152 13.88 -9.95 -14.32
C THR A 152 13.22 -10.49 -13.06
N ILE A 153 12.30 -9.68 -12.50
CA ILE A 153 11.45 -10.10 -11.38
C ILE A 153 10.57 -11.26 -11.86
N PRO A 154 10.55 -12.40 -11.15
CA PRO A 154 9.70 -13.53 -11.51
C PRO A 154 8.22 -13.17 -11.47
N ALA A 155 7.48 -13.55 -12.51
CA ALA A 155 6.04 -13.44 -12.52
C ALA A 155 5.41 -14.36 -11.46
N VAL A 156 4.35 -13.89 -10.80
CA VAL A 156 3.59 -14.65 -9.80
C VAL A 156 2.10 -14.47 -10.10
N PRO A 157 1.55 -15.24 -11.04
CA PRO A 157 0.23 -14.97 -11.63
C PRO A 157 -0.89 -14.83 -10.60
N TRP A 158 -0.90 -15.66 -9.55
CA TRP A 158 -1.93 -15.59 -8.51
C TRP A 158 -1.84 -14.31 -7.65
N LEU A 159 -0.64 -13.76 -7.45
CA LEU A 159 -0.48 -12.45 -6.81
C LEU A 159 -0.91 -11.32 -7.75
N ASP A 160 -0.70 -11.46 -9.06
CA ASP A 160 -1.14 -10.47 -10.05
C ASP A 160 -2.67 -10.45 -10.23
N LEU A 161 -3.34 -11.56 -9.88
CA LEU A 161 -4.81 -11.70 -9.98
C LEU A 161 -5.55 -11.32 -8.70
N VAL A 162 -4.96 -11.52 -7.51
CA VAL A 162 -5.68 -11.29 -6.25
C VAL A 162 -6.11 -9.83 -6.10
N THR A 163 -7.38 -9.65 -5.75
CA THR A 163 -8.01 -8.34 -5.43
C THR A 163 -8.76 -8.38 -4.10
N GLU A 164 -9.10 -9.57 -3.60
CA GLU A 164 -9.92 -9.77 -2.41
C GLU A 164 -9.39 -10.90 -1.53
N TYR A 165 -9.86 -10.94 -0.28
CA TYR A 165 -9.61 -12.02 0.65
C TYR A 165 -10.85 -12.29 1.53
N ARG A 166 -10.96 -13.52 2.04
CA ARG A 166 -12.01 -13.87 3.00
C ARG A 166 -11.56 -14.94 3.99
N SER A 167 -12.20 -14.99 5.14
CA SER A 167 -11.92 -16.02 6.14
C SER A 167 -12.21 -17.43 5.62
N ALA A 168 -11.31 -18.35 5.92
CA ALA A 168 -11.43 -19.77 5.64
C ALA A 168 -11.27 -20.57 6.94
N ALA A 169 -11.54 -21.88 6.90
CA ALA A 169 -11.56 -22.72 8.11
C ALA A 169 -10.21 -22.76 8.87
N SER A 170 -9.09 -22.55 8.16
CA SER A 170 -7.72 -22.65 8.70
C SER A 170 -6.84 -21.44 8.36
N GLY A 171 -7.44 -20.31 7.99
CA GLY A 171 -6.73 -19.10 7.57
C GLY A 171 -7.57 -18.27 6.60
N TRP A 172 -7.06 -18.04 5.40
CA TRP A 172 -7.65 -17.11 4.43
C TRP A 172 -7.69 -17.70 3.02
N ASP A 173 -8.78 -17.46 2.30
CA ASP A 173 -8.80 -17.60 0.84
C ASP A 173 -8.49 -16.23 0.22
N LEU A 174 -7.61 -16.22 -0.77
CA LEU A 174 -7.33 -15.07 -1.64
C LEU A 174 -8.09 -15.25 -2.95
N LEU A 175 -8.76 -14.20 -3.42
CA LEU A 175 -9.67 -14.26 -4.55
C LEU A 175 -9.29 -13.25 -5.63
N ASP A 176 -9.54 -13.62 -6.88
CA ASP A 176 -9.52 -12.69 -8.01
C ASP A 176 -10.80 -11.83 -8.09
N ALA A 177 -10.84 -10.93 -9.07
CA ALA A 177 -11.96 -10.01 -9.30
C ALA A 177 -13.28 -10.71 -9.68
N ASP A 178 -13.22 -11.96 -10.14
CA ASP A 178 -14.40 -12.78 -10.43
C ASP A 178 -14.87 -13.58 -9.19
N GLY A 179 -14.15 -13.47 -8.06
CA GLY A 179 -14.41 -14.19 -6.82
C GLY A 179 -13.94 -15.65 -6.84
N ALA A 180 -13.08 -16.04 -7.78
CA ALA A 180 -12.45 -17.35 -7.79
C ALA A 180 -11.25 -17.37 -6.83
N VAL A 181 -11.09 -18.47 -6.10
CA VAL A 181 -9.95 -18.63 -5.17
C VAL A 181 -8.68 -18.87 -5.97
N VAL A 182 -7.70 -17.97 -5.84
CA VAL A 182 -6.39 -18.04 -6.50
C VAL A 182 -5.28 -18.55 -5.59
N ALA A 183 -5.48 -18.51 -4.27
CA ALA A 183 -4.60 -19.11 -3.27
C ALA A 183 -5.34 -19.28 -1.93
N THR A 184 -4.90 -20.25 -1.13
CA THR A 184 -5.32 -20.42 0.27
C THR A 184 -4.12 -20.31 1.19
N LEU A 185 -4.25 -19.48 2.22
CA LEU A 185 -3.29 -19.25 3.29
C LEU A 185 -3.69 -20.05 4.53
N SER A 186 -2.76 -20.78 5.12
CA SER A 186 -3.00 -21.53 6.35
C SER A 186 -1.81 -21.56 7.30
N ILE A 187 -2.07 -21.74 8.59
CA ILE A 187 -1.01 -21.95 9.58
C ILE A 187 -0.70 -23.45 9.64
N ASP A 188 0.41 -23.85 9.00
CA ASP A 188 0.85 -25.26 8.92
C ASP A 188 2.36 -25.39 9.21
N GLY A 189 2.77 -24.95 10.40
CA GLY A 189 4.17 -24.96 10.84
C GLY A 189 4.90 -23.65 10.57
N ALA A 190 6.18 -23.75 10.23
CA ALA A 190 7.03 -22.63 9.83
C ALA A 190 8.03 -23.10 8.76
N PRO A 191 8.50 -22.20 7.87
CA PRO A 191 9.57 -22.52 6.92
C PRO A 191 10.86 -22.88 7.66
N GLU A 192 11.68 -23.72 7.03
CA GLU A 192 13.07 -23.86 7.45
C GLU A 192 13.80 -22.53 7.20
N PRO A 193 14.63 -22.05 8.15
CA PRO A 193 15.39 -20.82 7.95
C PRO A 193 16.31 -20.93 6.72
N ILE A 194 16.30 -19.91 5.86
CA ILE A 194 17.25 -19.79 4.76
C ILE A 194 18.61 -19.38 5.35
N ASP A 195 19.66 -20.17 5.08
CA ASP A 195 21.01 -19.97 5.65
C ASP A 195 21.59 -18.55 5.43
N THR A 196 21.24 -17.91 4.31
CA THR A 196 21.70 -16.57 3.95
C THR A 196 20.78 -15.45 4.44
N ALA A 197 19.64 -15.79 5.05
CA ALA A 197 18.66 -14.84 5.55
C ALA A 197 18.73 -14.72 7.09
N ALA A 198 18.13 -13.67 7.63
CA ALA A 198 17.99 -13.54 9.08
C ALA A 198 17.03 -14.63 9.60
N SER A 199 17.42 -15.33 10.66
CA SER A 199 16.58 -16.40 11.25
C SER A 199 15.22 -15.89 11.73
N SER A 200 15.11 -14.61 12.10
CA SER A 200 13.87 -13.97 12.51
C SER A 200 12.82 -13.90 11.39
N TYR A 201 13.19 -14.08 10.13
CA TYR A 201 12.19 -14.15 9.06
C TYR A 201 11.42 -15.49 9.03
N ALA A 202 11.94 -16.53 9.68
CA ALA A 202 11.23 -17.79 9.87
C ALA A 202 10.31 -17.79 11.11
N GLU A 203 10.13 -16.62 11.74
CA GLU A 203 9.26 -16.41 12.90
C GLU A 203 8.06 -15.53 12.49
N PRO A 204 6.85 -15.75 13.06
CA PRO A 204 5.70 -14.89 12.84
C PRO A 204 6.01 -13.42 13.18
N PRO A 205 5.61 -12.45 12.33
CA PRO A 205 5.79 -11.03 12.62
C PRO A 205 5.04 -10.60 13.89
N GLU A 206 5.60 -9.61 14.62
CA GLU A 206 4.94 -9.05 15.79
C GLU A 206 3.87 -8.03 15.40
N VAL A 207 2.66 -8.17 15.96
CA VAL A 207 1.58 -7.17 15.82
C VAL A 207 1.68 -6.14 16.93
N THR A 208 2.31 -5.01 16.63
CA THR A 208 2.43 -3.85 17.53
C THR A 208 1.27 -2.86 17.34
N ASP A 209 1.16 -1.87 18.21
CA ASP A 209 0.19 -0.77 18.04
C ASP A 209 0.47 0.07 16.79
N GLU A 210 1.73 0.16 16.37
CA GLU A 210 2.12 0.81 15.11
C GLU A 210 1.61 0.02 13.90
N VAL A 211 1.72 -1.32 13.92
CA VAL A 211 1.16 -2.20 12.89
C VAL A 211 -0.36 -2.04 12.80
N ARG A 212 -1.06 -2.02 13.95
CA ARG A 212 -2.51 -1.80 13.99
C ARG A 212 -2.90 -0.43 13.43
N ALA A 213 -2.17 0.62 13.78
CA ALA A 213 -2.38 1.95 13.21
C ALA A 213 -2.10 1.98 11.70
N TRP A 214 -1.12 1.20 11.24
CA TRP A 214 -0.80 1.06 9.81
C TRP A 214 -1.89 0.29 9.04
N LEU A 215 -2.71 -0.54 9.67
CA LEU A 215 -3.80 -1.30 9.04
C LEU A 215 -5.20 -0.74 9.30
N ALA A 216 -5.32 0.28 10.15
CA ALA A 216 -6.61 0.89 10.45
C ALA A 216 -7.32 1.38 9.19
N ALA A 217 -8.64 1.23 9.15
CA ALA A 217 -9.46 1.78 8.08
C ALA A 217 -9.20 3.30 7.91
N PRO A 218 -9.19 3.81 6.67
CA PRO A 218 -9.01 5.24 6.44
C PRO A 218 -10.20 6.04 6.97
N ALA A 219 -10.01 7.35 7.09
CA ALA A 219 -11.11 8.27 7.34
C ALA A 219 -12.18 8.11 6.24
N PRO A 220 -13.48 8.22 6.59
CA PRO A 220 -14.54 8.18 5.60
C PRO A 220 -14.44 9.37 4.65
N LEU A 221 -15.00 9.22 3.45
CA LEU A 221 -15.13 10.32 2.50
C LEU A 221 -15.90 11.51 3.12
N PRO A 222 -15.56 12.76 2.75
CA PRO A 222 -16.31 13.93 3.17
C PRO A 222 -17.79 13.87 2.76
N ASP A 223 -18.67 14.57 3.48
CA ASP A 223 -20.07 14.68 3.08
C ASP A 223 -20.22 15.42 1.74
N GLY A 224 -21.09 14.91 0.87
CA GLY A 224 -21.50 15.60 -0.36
C GLY A 224 -20.67 15.26 -1.61
N VAL A 225 -19.66 14.40 -1.50
CA VAL A 225 -19.00 13.78 -2.65
C VAL A 225 -19.60 12.40 -2.96
N THR A 226 -19.40 11.91 -4.18
CA THR A 226 -19.81 10.55 -4.57
C THR A 226 -18.58 9.64 -4.57
N PRO A 227 -18.57 8.49 -3.87
CA PRO A 227 -17.48 7.53 -4.01
C PRO A 227 -17.20 7.18 -5.47
N ALA A 228 -15.92 7.13 -5.85
CA ALA A 228 -15.55 6.68 -7.19
C ALA A 228 -15.78 5.17 -7.31
N SER A 229 -16.22 4.71 -8.47
CA SER A 229 -16.24 3.29 -8.83
C SER A 229 -15.02 2.90 -9.67
N GLU A 230 -14.84 1.60 -9.92
CA GLU A 230 -13.80 1.09 -10.81
C GLU A 230 -13.92 1.69 -12.22
N ASP A 231 -15.11 1.64 -12.81
CA ASP A 231 -15.40 2.23 -14.14
C ASP A 231 -15.13 3.74 -14.18
N ASP A 232 -15.31 4.44 -13.05
CA ASP A 232 -15.01 5.85 -12.95
C ASP A 232 -13.50 6.13 -12.97
N LEU A 233 -12.66 5.27 -12.37
CA LEU A 233 -11.22 5.49 -12.33
C LEU A 233 -10.52 5.18 -13.66
N VAL A 234 -11.00 4.20 -14.41
CA VAL A 234 -10.35 3.75 -15.65
C VAL A 234 -10.18 4.89 -16.65
N GLY A 235 -8.95 5.14 -17.06
CA GLY A 235 -8.58 6.17 -18.03
C GLY A 235 -7.44 7.08 -17.56
N ARG A 236 -7.18 8.11 -18.36
CA ARG A 236 -6.14 9.11 -18.09
C ARG A 236 -6.72 10.29 -17.32
N TRP A 237 -5.99 10.69 -16.28
CA TRP A 237 -6.32 11.79 -15.40
C TRP A 237 -5.13 12.75 -15.29
N ILE A 238 -5.43 14.05 -15.38
CA ILE A 238 -4.44 15.14 -15.27
C ILE A 238 -4.86 16.10 -14.15
N PRO A 239 -3.92 16.75 -13.46
CA PRO A 239 -4.26 17.78 -12.46
C PRO A 239 -5.15 18.87 -13.04
N ILE A 240 -6.13 19.31 -12.26
CA ILE A 240 -7.00 20.44 -12.64
C ILE A 240 -6.19 21.73 -12.84
N ASP A 241 -5.10 21.88 -12.07
CA ASP A 241 -4.16 22.97 -12.22
C ASP A 241 -3.16 22.64 -13.34
N THR A 242 -3.18 23.44 -14.40
CA THR A 242 -2.27 23.25 -15.53
C THR A 242 -0.84 23.59 -15.13
N VAL A 243 0.06 22.62 -15.26
CA VAL A 243 1.51 22.79 -15.06
C VAL A 243 2.28 22.28 -16.29
N PRO A 244 3.48 22.82 -16.57
CA PRO A 244 4.16 22.63 -17.86
C PRO A 244 4.79 21.24 -18.07
N THR A 245 4.75 20.36 -17.06
CA THR A 245 5.48 19.09 -17.06
C THR A 245 4.64 17.88 -17.50
N ASP A 246 3.40 18.08 -17.93
CA ASP A 246 2.43 17.02 -18.28
C ASP A 246 2.28 15.93 -17.20
N PRO A 247 2.07 16.30 -15.91
CA PRO A 247 1.83 15.31 -14.87
C PRO A 247 0.47 14.63 -15.09
N HIS A 248 0.42 13.33 -14.84
CA HIS A 248 -0.76 12.51 -15.10
C HIS A 248 -0.71 11.18 -14.35
N VAL A 249 -1.86 10.51 -14.32
CA VAL A 249 -2.01 9.08 -14.02
C VAL A 249 -2.91 8.46 -15.09
N GLU A 250 -2.64 7.20 -15.42
CA GLU A 250 -3.51 6.34 -16.22
C GLU A 250 -3.82 5.09 -15.40
N PHE A 251 -5.10 4.90 -15.07
CA PHE A 251 -5.61 3.67 -14.47
C PHE A 251 -6.12 2.76 -15.59
N ALA A 252 -5.53 1.58 -15.72
CA ALA A 252 -5.95 0.58 -16.69
C ALA A 252 -6.97 -0.38 -16.06
N ALA A 253 -7.89 -0.88 -16.88
CA ALA A 253 -8.94 -1.83 -16.47
C ALA A 253 -8.42 -3.22 -16.07
N ASP A 254 -7.12 -3.46 -16.20
CA ASP A 254 -6.46 -4.68 -15.70
C ASP A 254 -5.95 -4.54 -14.26
N GLY A 255 -6.35 -3.46 -13.56
CA GLY A 255 -5.93 -3.19 -12.19
C GLY A 255 -4.50 -2.66 -12.10
N THR A 256 -3.88 -2.22 -13.20
CA THR A 256 -2.58 -1.52 -13.18
C THR A 256 -2.75 -0.02 -13.33
N TRP A 257 -1.81 0.74 -12.79
CA TRP A 257 -1.72 2.18 -13.03
C TRP A 257 -0.30 2.58 -13.37
N THR A 258 -0.18 3.63 -14.19
CA THR A 258 1.08 4.32 -14.46
C THR A 258 0.88 5.81 -14.30
N GLY A 259 1.92 6.55 -13.97
CA GLY A 259 1.82 8.00 -13.83
C GLY A 259 3.16 8.69 -13.97
N SER A 260 3.10 10.00 -14.11
CA SER A 260 4.27 10.86 -14.12
C SER A 260 3.98 12.18 -13.41
N ASP A 261 4.99 12.74 -12.75
CA ASP A 261 5.02 14.16 -12.35
C ASP A 261 5.72 15.03 -13.42
N GLY A 262 6.18 14.40 -14.52
CA GLY A 262 6.96 14.97 -15.61
C GLY A 262 8.48 14.76 -15.50
N CYS A 263 8.97 14.28 -14.37
CA CYS A 263 10.39 14.01 -14.12
C CYS A 263 10.64 12.61 -13.58
N ASN A 264 9.70 12.11 -12.80
CA ASN A 264 9.62 10.76 -12.29
C ASN A 264 8.39 10.08 -12.87
N GLY A 265 8.54 8.79 -13.12
CA GLY A 265 7.41 7.89 -13.32
C GLY A 265 7.08 7.17 -12.03
N GLY A 266 5.84 6.69 -11.93
CA GLY A 266 5.42 5.71 -10.94
C GLY A 266 4.42 4.75 -11.56
N GLY A 267 4.20 3.63 -10.89
CA GLY A 267 3.19 2.67 -11.31
C GLY A 267 3.11 1.50 -10.36
N GLY A 268 2.04 0.75 -10.49
CA GLY A 268 1.79 -0.42 -9.68
C GLY A 268 0.38 -0.95 -9.94
N ARG A 269 -0.20 -1.60 -8.95
CA ARG A 269 -1.56 -2.13 -9.02
C ARG A 269 -2.52 -1.27 -8.22
N TRP A 270 -3.80 -1.31 -8.58
CA TRP A 270 -4.89 -0.65 -7.87
C TRP A 270 -6.13 -1.54 -7.81
N VAL A 271 -6.93 -1.34 -6.77
CA VAL A 271 -8.29 -1.87 -6.64
C VAL A 271 -9.11 -0.87 -5.83
N ILE A 272 -10.42 -0.80 -6.10
CA ILE A 272 -11.36 0.08 -5.40
C ILE A 272 -12.61 -0.71 -5.00
N ASP A 273 -13.17 -0.41 -3.83
CA ASP A 273 -14.48 -0.94 -3.43
C ASP A 273 -15.63 0.04 -3.77
N PRO A 274 -16.90 -0.39 -3.69
CA PRO A 274 -18.04 0.48 -3.97
C PRO A 274 -18.20 1.70 -3.06
N ASP A 275 -17.53 1.72 -1.90
CA ASP A 275 -17.52 2.84 -0.96
C ASP A 275 -16.36 3.82 -1.24
N GLY A 276 -15.60 3.57 -2.30
CA GLY A 276 -14.51 4.43 -2.78
C GLY A 276 -13.21 4.21 -2.03
N LEU A 277 -13.08 3.15 -1.23
CA LEU A 277 -11.80 2.79 -0.62
C LEU A 277 -10.87 2.23 -1.70
N VAL A 278 -9.66 2.78 -1.78
CA VAL A 278 -8.66 2.41 -2.77
C VAL A 278 -7.47 1.77 -2.08
N LEU A 279 -7.01 0.65 -2.64
CA LEU A 279 -5.67 0.12 -2.38
C LEU A 279 -4.79 0.34 -3.60
N THR A 280 -3.54 0.76 -3.37
CA THR A 280 -2.54 0.92 -4.42
C THR A 280 -1.19 0.35 -4.02
N THR A 281 -0.45 -0.18 -4.99
CA THR A 281 1.00 -0.36 -4.92
C THR A 281 1.68 0.63 -5.86
N SER A 282 2.94 0.96 -5.63
CA SER A 282 3.73 1.94 -6.37
C SER A 282 5.19 1.54 -6.62
N GLY A 283 5.67 0.48 -5.97
CA GLY A 283 7.06 0.02 -6.07
C GLY A 283 8.11 1.09 -5.73
N PRO A 284 9.39 0.81 -5.99
CA PRO A 284 10.45 1.80 -5.84
C PRO A 284 10.34 2.88 -6.93
N GLN A 285 10.45 4.14 -6.52
CA GLN A 285 10.40 5.30 -7.42
C GLN A 285 11.67 6.15 -7.31
N THR A 286 12.03 6.81 -8.41
CA THR A 286 13.08 7.84 -8.41
C THR A 286 12.48 9.15 -7.89
N LEU A 287 13.27 9.96 -7.17
CA LEU A 287 12.83 11.24 -6.58
C LEU A 287 13.63 12.43 -7.14
N ILE A 288 13.51 12.70 -8.45
CA ILE A 288 14.05 13.89 -9.11
C ILE A 288 13.08 15.05 -8.91
N GLY A 289 13.52 16.11 -8.22
CA GLY A 289 12.66 17.27 -7.98
C GLY A 289 12.39 18.10 -9.24
N CYS A 290 11.13 18.44 -9.48
CA CYS A 290 10.73 19.43 -10.48
C CYS A 290 9.40 20.12 -10.16
N GLU A 291 8.99 21.07 -11.01
CA GLU A 291 7.84 21.96 -10.81
C GLU A 291 6.48 21.31 -11.12
N GLY A 292 6.46 20.00 -11.38
CA GLY A 292 5.25 19.25 -11.68
C GLY A 292 4.40 18.95 -10.44
N ALA A 293 3.13 18.65 -10.67
CA ALA A 293 2.27 18.11 -9.63
C ALA A 293 2.71 16.67 -9.31
N PRO A 294 2.81 16.26 -8.04
CA PRO A 294 3.35 14.96 -7.64
C PRO A 294 2.29 13.85 -7.77
N VAL A 295 1.71 13.69 -8.96
CA VAL A 295 0.59 12.78 -9.22
C VAL A 295 0.90 11.32 -8.83
N PRO A 296 2.08 10.74 -9.16
CA PRO A 296 2.40 9.38 -8.71
C PRO A 296 2.41 9.24 -7.18
N SER A 297 2.85 10.28 -6.46
CA SER A 297 2.83 10.28 -5.00
C SER A 297 1.40 10.39 -4.45
N TRP A 298 0.52 11.16 -5.10
CA TRP A 298 -0.91 11.20 -4.75
C TRP A 298 -1.52 9.80 -4.85
N VAL A 299 -1.30 9.10 -5.96
CA VAL A 299 -1.84 7.75 -6.17
C VAL A 299 -1.32 6.79 -5.11
N ALA A 300 -0.01 6.75 -4.86
CA ALA A 300 0.60 5.85 -3.86
C ALA A 300 0.07 6.06 -2.42
N MET A 301 -0.30 7.29 -2.07
CA MET A 301 -0.82 7.63 -0.74
C MET A 301 -2.35 7.56 -0.64
N THR A 302 -3.05 7.41 -1.77
CA THR A 302 -4.51 7.42 -1.81
C THR A 302 -5.07 6.25 -1.00
N ARG A 303 -6.13 6.53 -0.22
CA ARG A 303 -6.90 5.51 0.49
C ARG A 303 -8.39 5.62 0.23
N THR A 304 -8.87 6.79 -0.16
CA THR A 304 -10.24 6.94 -0.68
C THR A 304 -10.24 7.85 -1.90
N ALA A 305 -11.15 7.58 -2.82
CA ALA A 305 -11.35 8.35 -4.04
C ALA A 305 -12.82 8.70 -4.22
N ALA A 306 -13.08 9.93 -4.69
CA ALA A 306 -14.43 10.41 -4.93
C ALA A 306 -14.52 11.26 -6.20
N LEU A 307 -15.72 11.32 -6.76
CA LEU A 307 -16.10 12.23 -7.82
C LEU A 307 -16.98 13.37 -7.31
N ASP A 308 -16.64 14.59 -7.75
CA ASP A 308 -17.56 15.73 -7.82
C ASP A 308 -17.76 16.10 -9.30
N GLY A 309 -18.84 15.58 -9.89
CA GLY A 309 -19.11 15.72 -11.31
C GLY A 309 -18.05 15.00 -12.16
N ALA A 310 -17.13 15.77 -12.73
CA ALA A 310 -16.04 15.26 -13.58
C ALA A 310 -14.65 15.42 -12.94
N VAL A 311 -14.60 15.84 -11.68
CA VAL A 311 -13.36 16.01 -10.92
C VAL A 311 -13.18 14.80 -10.00
N LEU A 312 -12.05 14.12 -10.16
CA LEU A 312 -11.59 13.05 -9.29
C LEU A 312 -10.75 13.65 -8.15
N SER A 313 -11.18 13.44 -6.92
CA SER A 313 -10.46 13.83 -5.71
C SER A 313 -9.86 12.60 -5.05
N LEU A 314 -8.56 12.66 -4.76
CA LEU A 314 -7.83 11.60 -4.06
C LEU A 314 -7.54 12.04 -2.63
N PHE A 315 -7.82 11.18 -1.66
CA PHE A 315 -7.61 11.46 -0.24
C PHE A 315 -6.69 10.44 0.39
N ASP A 316 -5.89 10.89 1.36
CA ASP A 316 -5.03 10.00 2.14
C ASP A 316 -5.80 9.25 3.25
N ARG A 317 -5.06 8.53 4.09
CA ARG A 317 -5.63 7.79 5.23
C ARG A 317 -6.40 8.70 6.21
N ASP A 318 -5.93 9.92 6.44
CA ASP A 318 -6.52 10.82 7.43
C ASP A 318 -7.69 11.62 6.85
N GLY A 319 -8.00 11.41 5.55
CA GLY A 319 -9.04 12.13 4.82
C GLY A 319 -8.56 13.49 4.31
N GLU A 320 -7.25 13.74 4.31
CA GLU A 320 -6.68 14.95 3.72
C GLU A 320 -6.65 14.83 2.19
N LEU A 321 -7.06 15.89 1.51
CA LEU A 321 -7.05 15.96 0.05
C LEU A 321 -5.60 15.96 -0.46
N LEU A 322 -5.23 14.94 -1.23
CA LEU A 322 -3.94 14.83 -1.89
C LEU A 322 -3.89 15.66 -3.17
N GLY A 323 -4.93 15.54 -3.99
CA GLY A 323 -5.02 16.23 -5.27
C GLY A 323 -6.35 16.05 -5.96
N GLU A 324 -6.62 16.93 -6.93
CA GLU A 324 -7.80 16.92 -7.78
C GLU A 324 -7.38 16.79 -9.25
N LEU A 325 -8.06 15.90 -9.95
CA LEU A 325 -7.75 15.50 -11.31
C LEU A 325 -9.00 15.63 -12.20
N ALA A 326 -8.80 15.92 -13.48
CA ALA A 326 -9.81 15.87 -14.52
C ALA A 326 -9.41 14.86 -15.61
N ALA A 327 -10.38 14.37 -16.37
CA ALA A 327 -10.13 13.52 -17.52
C ALA A 327 -9.19 14.22 -18.52
N GLY A 328 -8.14 13.50 -18.94
CA GLY A 328 -7.06 13.97 -19.83
C GLY A 328 -7.25 13.67 -21.31
#